data_AF-A0A023GJX9-F1
#
_entry.id   AF-A0A023GJX9-F1
#
_cell.length_a   1.000
_cell.length_b   1.000
_cell.length_c   1.000
_cell.angle_alpha   90.00
_cell.angle_beta   90.00
_cell.angle_gamma   90.00
#
_symmetry.space_group_name_H-M   'P 1'
#
loop_
_entity.id
_entity.type
_entity.pdbx_description
1 polymer ?
#
loop_
_entity_poly.entity_id
_entity_poly.type
_entity_poly.pdbx_seq_one_letter_code
_entity_poly.pdbx_strand_id
1 'polypeptide(L)'
;GIPMKEEQNANSSANYDVELLHPAAAHTELFKTGFSNTEGVHVSTVKEGQTYETVTLKWCTPRSNSVELQYCTGAYRITPVDINSRPSSCLTNFLLSGRAVMLEMPRKSGSKVMSHMLASHGGEIYIHTLGTGRSTLEDPPSISEGCGGRVTDYRINDFGEFMKDNKLVPFNVGPNDRHELPIERALKRLQRLTQYWPMVISHTTIFNMASQLDPLLTLVTKETLTPEEIIECKKVIYLLVSMESKGTSLPVPTIGMRGKGPKREEQYRTMWNELENYIRMHCVTAEHNVILDCLLECRKPADGDAGGNNSKGGVVGIKKPPEKALSVKDEKGEGKWSEVDLGWREGKFGEAEKADEGTSKPPLAKKARTSSLNGDMLGSVSLLQLWKNKVSTENARRHVEFAGRLSGDGKIAKLYPN
;
A
#
# COMPACT_ATOMS: atom_id res chain seq x y z
N GLY A 1 5.65 -35.15 -23.54
CA GLY A 1 5.31 -36.17 -22.53
C GLY A 1 4.21 -35.67 -21.62
N ILE A 2 3.04 -35.40 -22.19
CA ILE A 2 1.85 -34.88 -21.53
C ILE A 2 0.96 -36.08 -21.19
N PRO A 3 0.64 -36.32 -19.91
CA PRO A 3 -0.16 -37.47 -19.51
C PRO A 3 -1.61 -37.27 -19.95
N MET A 4 -2.12 -38.19 -20.76
CA MET A 4 -3.51 -38.19 -21.21
C MET A 4 -4.17 -39.54 -20.94
N LYS A 5 -5.45 -39.50 -20.55
CA LYS A 5 -6.26 -40.71 -20.36
C LYS A 5 -6.66 -41.27 -21.72
N GLU A 6 -6.50 -42.58 -21.91
CA GLU A 6 -6.99 -43.25 -23.12
C GLU A 6 -8.49 -43.50 -23.03
N GLU A 7 -9.19 -43.28 -24.14
CA GLU A 7 -10.66 -43.39 -24.19
C GLU A 7 -11.12 -44.84 -24.29
N GLN A 8 -10.31 -45.70 -24.93
CA GLN A 8 -10.59 -47.13 -25.08
C GLN A 8 -10.13 -47.95 -23.86
N ASN A 9 -9.25 -47.40 -23.03
CA ASN A 9 -8.81 -48.03 -21.78
C ASN A 9 -8.71 -46.97 -20.68
N ALA A 10 -9.78 -46.83 -19.89
CA ALA A 10 -9.83 -45.85 -18.80
C ALA A 10 -8.77 -46.07 -17.69
N ASN A 11 -8.07 -47.21 -17.71
CA ASN A 11 -7.02 -47.57 -16.77
C ASN A 11 -5.59 -47.38 -17.33
N SER A 12 -5.43 -46.96 -18.60
CA SER A 12 -4.12 -46.62 -19.18
C SER A 12 -3.98 -45.11 -19.42
N SER A 13 -2.78 -44.59 -19.12
CA SER A 13 -2.37 -43.24 -19.48
C SER A 13 -1.19 -43.31 -20.44
N ALA A 14 -1.27 -42.61 -21.56
CA ALA A 14 -0.18 -42.47 -22.50
C ALA A 14 0.37 -41.03 -22.49
N ASN A 15 1.66 -40.89 -22.76
CA ASN A 15 2.34 -39.61 -22.81
C ASN A 15 2.48 -39.17 -24.28
N TYR A 16 1.90 -38.04 -24.61
CA TYR A 16 1.97 -37.46 -25.96
C TYR A 16 2.88 -36.23 -25.99
N ASP A 17 3.43 -35.94 -27.16
CA ASP A 17 4.12 -34.68 -27.43
C ASP A 17 3.17 -33.75 -28.20
N VAL A 18 3.20 -32.46 -27.86
CA VAL A 18 2.41 -31.43 -28.53
C VAL A 18 3.38 -30.32 -28.92
N GLU A 19 3.33 -29.93 -30.20
CA GLU A 19 4.19 -28.89 -30.73
C GLU A 19 3.41 -27.57 -30.81
N LEU A 20 4.03 -26.50 -30.29
CA LEU A 20 3.43 -25.18 -30.15
C LEU A 20 4.35 -24.15 -30.81
N LEU A 21 3.79 -23.36 -31.73
CA LEU A 21 4.45 -22.20 -32.32
C LEU A 21 4.19 -20.96 -31.47
N HIS A 22 5.20 -20.13 -31.32
CA HIS A 22 5.13 -18.86 -30.61
C HIS A 22 6.33 -17.98 -31.00
N PRO A 23 6.33 -16.68 -30.66
CA PRO A 23 7.50 -15.82 -30.86
C PRO A 23 8.77 -16.39 -30.21
N ALA A 24 9.89 -16.35 -30.95
CA ALA A 24 11.19 -16.84 -30.47
C ALA A 24 11.66 -16.15 -29.18
N ALA A 25 11.16 -14.93 -28.92
CA ALA A 25 11.45 -14.16 -27.72
C ALA A 25 11.15 -14.91 -26.41
N ALA A 26 10.22 -15.88 -26.42
CA ALA A 26 9.91 -16.72 -25.26
C ALA A 26 11.13 -17.51 -24.74
N HIS A 27 12.06 -17.87 -25.63
CA HIS A 27 13.25 -18.65 -25.30
C HIS A 27 14.51 -17.79 -25.10
N THR A 28 14.39 -16.45 -25.14
CA THR A 28 15.56 -15.55 -25.03
C THR A 28 16.36 -15.79 -23.76
N GLU A 29 15.68 -15.98 -22.63
CA GLU A 29 16.34 -16.22 -21.33
C GLU A 29 17.04 -17.58 -21.29
N LEU A 30 16.44 -18.59 -21.91
CA LEU A 30 16.99 -19.94 -22.06
C LEU A 30 18.29 -19.93 -22.89
N PHE A 31 18.34 -19.13 -23.96
CA PHE A 31 19.56 -19.00 -24.76
C PHE A 31 20.65 -18.17 -24.07
N LYS A 32 20.29 -17.10 -23.35
CA LYS A 32 21.25 -16.23 -22.64
C LYS A 32 21.97 -16.93 -21.50
N THR A 33 21.29 -17.82 -20.81
CA THR A 33 21.82 -18.57 -19.66
C THR A 33 22.70 -19.75 -20.06
N GLY A 34 22.84 -20.04 -21.37
CA GLY A 34 23.64 -21.14 -21.88
C GLY A 34 23.05 -22.53 -21.64
N PHE A 35 21.85 -22.62 -21.05
CA PHE A 35 21.17 -23.90 -20.79
C PHE A 35 20.79 -24.68 -22.06
N SER A 36 20.82 -24.03 -23.23
CA SER A 36 20.59 -24.69 -24.51
C SER A 36 21.59 -25.84 -24.79
N ASN A 37 22.80 -25.79 -24.22
CA ASN A 37 23.89 -26.72 -24.56
C ASN A 37 24.72 -27.29 -23.39
N THR A 38 24.43 -26.95 -22.14
CA THR A 38 25.16 -27.50 -20.98
C THR A 38 24.65 -28.89 -20.61
N GLU A 39 25.57 -29.83 -20.39
CA GLU A 39 25.32 -31.22 -19.94
C GLU A 39 24.86 -32.23 -21.01
N GLY A 40 25.03 -31.93 -22.31
CA GLY A 40 24.84 -32.90 -23.40
C GLY A 40 23.40 -33.42 -23.56
N VAL A 41 22.41 -32.68 -23.07
CA VAL A 41 21.01 -32.78 -23.46
C VAL A 41 20.73 -31.59 -24.36
N HIS A 42 20.46 -31.82 -25.64
CA HIS A 42 20.07 -30.76 -26.56
C HIS A 42 18.63 -30.36 -26.27
N VAL A 43 18.46 -29.23 -25.58
CA VAL A 43 17.13 -28.65 -25.28
C VAL A 43 16.50 -28.09 -26.55
N SER A 44 17.32 -27.55 -27.46
CA SER A 44 16.94 -27.17 -28.82
C SER A 44 17.41 -28.25 -29.81
N THR A 45 16.50 -28.76 -30.66
CA THR A 45 16.81 -29.73 -31.71
C THR A 45 16.07 -29.40 -32.99
N VAL A 46 16.67 -29.69 -34.15
CA VAL A 46 15.98 -29.66 -35.44
C VAL A 46 15.49 -31.08 -35.72
N LYS A 47 14.17 -31.27 -35.84
CA LYS A 47 13.61 -32.59 -36.19
C LYS A 47 13.91 -32.91 -37.65
N GLU A 48 14.04 -34.20 -37.95
CA GLU A 48 14.28 -34.67 -39.32
C GLU A 48 13.16 -34.17 -40.26
N GLY A 49 13.54 -33.49 -41.34
CA GLY A 49 12.61 -32.91 -42.31
C GLY A 49 12.02 -31.55 -41.93
N GLN A 50 12.36 -30.97 -40.77
CA GLN A 50 11.96 -29.61 -40.39
C GLN A 50 13.08 -28.59 -40.64
N THR A 51 12.69 -27.35 -40.96
CA THR A 51 13.63 -26.24 -41.21
C THR A 51 13.81 -25.32 -40.00
N TYR A 52 13.20 -25.66 -38.86
CA TYR A 52 13.18 -24.83 -37.66
C TYR A 52 13.61 -25.63 -36.43
N GLU A 53 14.13 -24.91 -35.44
CA GLU A 53 14.52 -25.46 -34.15
C GLU A 53 13.30 -25.62 -33.23
N THR A 54 13.26 -26.76 -32.52
CA THR A 54 12.24 -27.08 -31.53
C THR A 54 12.87 -27.13 -30.14
N VAL A 55 12.26 -26.42 -29.19
CA VAL A 55 12.63 -26.49 -27.77
C VAL A 55 11.78 -27.55 -27.07
N THR A 56 12.42 -28.58 -26.50
CA THR A 56 11.72 -29.66 -25.81
C THR A 56 11.59 -29.36 -24.33
N LEU A 57 10.35 -29.21 -23.85
CA LEU A 57 10.03 -29.01 -22.44
C LEU A 57 9.15 -30.15 -21.91
N LYS A 58 9.39 -30.56 -20.67
CA LYS A 58 8.64 -31.64 -20.01
C LYS A 58 7.49 -31.08 -19.20
N TRP A 59 6.33 -31.72 -19.31
CA TRP A 59 5.18 -31.45 -18.46
C TRP A 59 5.54 -31.70 -17.00
N CYS A 60 5.23 -30.74 -16.14
CA CYS A 60 5.31 -30.89 -14.70
C CYS A 60 3.94 -30.55 -14.11
N THR A 61 3.31 -31.55 -13.47
CA THR A 61 2.06 -31.34 -12.75
C THR A 61 2.34 -30.44 -11.53
N PRO A 62 1.70 -29.26 -11.42
CA PRO A 62 1.87 -28.41 -10.25
C PRO A 62 1.48 -29.20 -8.98
N ARG A 63 2.31 -29.15 -7.93
CA ARG A 63 2.03 -29.88 -6.68
C ARG A 63 0.95 -29.21 -5.82
N SER A 64 0.59 -27.97 -6.13
CA SER A 64 -0.43 -27.19 -5.43
C SER A 64 -1.32 -26.43 -6.42
N ASN A 65 -2.60 -26.26 -6.05
CA ASN A 65 -3.57 -25.40 -6.74
C ASN A 65 -3.41 -23.92 -6.34
N SER A 66 -2.27 -23.52 -5.77
CA SER A 66 -2.07 -22.14 -5.33
C SER A 66 -1.92 -21.25 -6.56
N VAL A 67 -2.74 -20.20 -6.64
CA VAL A 67 -2.55 -19.08 -7.56
C VAL A 67 -1.36 -18.28 -7.03
N GLU A 68 -0.17 -18.83 -7.18
CA GLU A 68 1.08 -18.15 -6.84
C GLU A 68 1.41 -17.16 -7.96
N LEU A 69 1.65 -15.92 -7.57
CA LEU A 69 2.18 -14.90 -8.48
C LEU A 69 3.59 -15.33 -8.90
N GLN A 70 3.70 -15.94 -10.07
CA GLN A 70 4.99 -16.36 -10.61
C GLN A 70 5.73 -15.15 -11.19
N TYR A 71 7.02 -15.04 -10.92
CA TYR A 71 7.88 -14.06 -11.56
C TYR A 71 8.04 -14.42 -13.04
N CYS A 72 7.42 -13.61 -13.89
CA CYS A 72 7.34 -13.82 -15.33
C CYS A 72 8.08 -12.70 -16.06
N THR A 73 9.06 -13.04 -16.89
CA THR A 73 9.85 -12.07 -17.68
C THR A 73 9.23 -11.77 -19.04
N GLY A 74 8.29 -12.60 -19.51
CA GLY A 74 7.50 -12.35 -20.71
C GLY A 74 6.37 -13.37 -20.88
N ALA A 75 5.32 -12.99 -21.61
CA ALA A 75 4.20 -13.86 -21.94
C ALA A 75 3.85 -13.74 -23.42
N TYR A 76 3.72 -14.87 -24.11
CA TYR A 76 3.58 -14.90 -25.56
C TYR A 76 2.43 -15.82 -25.97
N ARG A 77 1.60 -15.40 -26.92
CA ARG A 77 0.54 -16.24 -27.47
C ARG A 77 1.15 -17.47 -28.16
N ILE A 78 0.48 -18.61 -28.01
CA ILE A 78 0.87 -19.85 -28.68
C ILE A 78 -0.13 -20.24 -29.78
N THR A 79 0.29 -21.12 -30.68
CA THR A 79 -0.58 -21.80 -31.62
C THR A 79 -0.12 -23.25 -31.78
N PRO A 80 -0.95 -24.26 -31.49
CA PRO A 80 -0.58 -25.64 -31.76
C PRO A 80 -0.34 -25.87 -33.25
N VAL A 81 0.72 -26.62 -33.60
CA VAL A 81 1.00 -26.98 -35.00
C VAL A 81 -0.14 -27.84 -35.56
N ASP A 82 -0.49 -28.91 -34.85
CA ASP A 82 -1.59 -29.80 -35.22
C ASP A 82 -2.82 -29.53 -34.34
N ILE A 83 -3.57 -28.48 -34.67
CA ILE A 83 -4.70 -28.01 -33.83
C ILE A 83 -5.78 -29.08 -33.61
N ASN A 84 -6.05 -29.91 -34.62
CA ASN A 84 -7.09 -30.93 -34.59
C ASN A 84 -6.61 -32.27 -34.04
N SER A 85 -5.31 -32.39 -33.67
CA SER A 85 -4.84 -33.62 -33.06
C SER A 85 -5.47 -33.78 -31.68
N ARG A 86 -5.76 -35.03 -31.30
CA ARG A 86 -6.25 -35.36 -29.96
C ARG A 86 -5.30 -34.82 -28.87
N PRO A 87 -3.96 -34.97 -28.97
CA PRO A 87 -3.05 -34.40 -27.99
C PRO A 87 -3.16 -32.89 -27.84
N SER A 88 -3.15 -32.14 -28.94
CA SER A 88 -3.31 -30.68 -28.91
C SER A 88 -4.64 -30.28 -28.30
N SER A 89 -5.72 -30.93 -28.71
CA SER A 89 -7.08 -30.66 -28.21
C SER A 89 -7.21 -30.92 -26.71
N CYS A 90 -6.61 -32.00 -26.20
CA CYS A 90 -6.60 -32.28 -24.77
C CYS A 90 -5.82 -31.20 -23.99
N LEU A 91 -4.64 -30.80 -24.48
CA LEU A 91 -3.82 -29.77 -23.85
C LEU A 91 -4.53 -28.41 -23.83
N THR A 92 -5.05 -27.95 -24.97
CA THR A 92 -5.69 -26.64 -25.07
C THR A 92 -6.95 -26.56 -24.22
N ASN A 93 -7.81 -27.59 -24.23
CA ASN A 93 -9.00 -27.62 -23.38
C ASN A 93 -8.65 -27.67 -21.89
N PHE A 94 -7.58 -28.38 -21.51
CA PHE A 94 -7.09 -28.37 -20.14
C PHE A 94 -6.72 -26.94 -19.70
N LEU A 95 -5.98 -26.21 -20.54
CA LEU A 95 -5.58 -24.83 -20.25
C LEU A 95 -6.77 -23.86 -20.25
N LEU A 96 -7.68 -23.99 -21.22
CA LEU A 96 -8.90 -23.19 -21.31
C LEU A 96 -9.85 -23.39 -20.13
N SER A 97 -9.78 -24.53 -19.43
CA SER A 97 -10.51 -24.77 -18.18
C SER A 97 -10.01 -23.95 -16.98
N GLY A 98 -9.01 -23.09 -17.18
CA GLY A 98 -8.42 -22.22 -16.14
C GLY A 98 -7.26 -22.86 -15.38
N ARG A 99 -6.79 -24.03 -15.82
CA ARG A 99 -5.63 -24.71 -15.23
C ARG A 99 -4.34 -24.26 -15.91
N ALA A 100 -3.26 -24.18 -15.13
CA ALA A 100 -1.93 -23.89 -15.63
C ALA A 100 -1.04 -25.13 -15.63
N VAL A 101 -0.05 -25.14 -16.50
CA VAL A 101 0.92 -26.23 -16.64
C VAL A 101 2.31 -25.64 -16.49
N MET A 102 3.10 -26.22 -15.60
CA MET A 102 4.50 -25.83 -15.46
C MET A 102 5.36 -26.68 -16.39
N LEU A 103 6.36 -26.06 -17.01
CA LEU A 103 7.23 -26.69 -18.01
C LEU A 103 8.68 -26.74 -17.52
N GLU A 104 9.19 -27.96 -17.41
CA GLU A 104 10.52 -28.30 -16.91
C GLU A 104 11.51 -28.41 -18.08
N MET A 105 12.70 -27.83 -17.93
CA MET A 105 13.79 -28.09 -18.86
C MET A 105 14.40 -29.48 -18.59
N PRO A 106 14.58 -30.33 -19.63
CA PRO A 106 15.24 -31.62 -19.45
C PRO A 106 16.72 -31.42 -19.11
N ARG A 107 17.18 -32.04 -18.01
CA ARG A 107 18.60 -32.06 -17.60
C ARG A 107 19.07 -33.51 -17.38
N LYS A 108 20.38 -33.75 -17.54
CA LYS A 108 20.99 -35.07 -17.28
C LYS A 108 21.17 -35.33 -15.78
N SER A 109 21.48 -34.29 -15.01
CA SER A 109 21.62 -34.35 -13.56
C SER A 109 21.26 -33.01 -12.90
N GLY A 110 21.04 -33.03 -11.59
CA GLY A 110 20.72 -31.84 -10.78
C GLY A 110 19.23 -31.64 -10.50
N SER A 111 18.91 -30.50 -9.87
CA SER A 111 17.54 -30.12 -9.55
C SER A 111 16.73 -29.79 -10.81
N LYS A 112 15.43 -30.06 -10.75
CA LYS A 112 14.47 -29.70 -11.79
C LYS A 112 14.43 -28.18 -11.94
N VAL A 113 14.46 -27.68 -13.18
CA VAL A 113 14.37 -26.24 -13.46
C VAL A 113 13.08 -25.96 -14.23
N MET A 114 12.19 -25.21 -13.59
CA MET A 114 10.98 -24.71 -14.23
C MET A 114 11.32 -23.44 -15.01
N SER A 115 11.14 -23.49 -16.33
CA SER A 115 11.51 -22.38 -17.21
C SER A 115 10.31 -21.66 -17.81
N HIS A 116 9.20 -22.39 -17.97
CA HIS A 116 8.01 -21.83 -18.59
C HIS A 116 6.74 -22.30 -17.89
N MET A 117 5.65 -21.59 -18.14
CA MET A 117 4.30 -21.96 -17.72
C MET A 117 3.34 -21.73 -18.89
N LEU A 118 2.45 -22.69 -19.15
CA LEU A 118 1.31 -22.49 -20.04
C LEU A 118 0.09 -22.13 -19.21
N ALA A 119 -0.59 -21.05 -19.57
CA ALA A 119 -1.81 -20.60 -18.89
C ALA A 119 -2.77 -19.93 -19.88
N SER A 120 -4.08 -20.00 -19.56
CA SER A 120 -5.13 -19.29 -20.30
C SER A 120 -5.50 -17.98 -19.61
N HIS A 121 -5.61 -16.90 -20.38
CA HIS A 121 -6.09 -15.60 -19.95
C HIS A 121 -7.24 -15.16 -20.86
N GLY A 122 -8.47 -15.14 -20.34
CA GLY A 122 -9.63 -14.68 -21.10
C GLY A 122 -9.94 -15.49 -22.37
N GLY A 123 -9.57 -16.78 -22.41
CA GLY A 123 -9.77 -17.66 -23.56
C GLY A 123 -8.60 -17.70 -24.55
N GLU A 124 -7.54 -16.91 -24.31
CA GLU A 124 -6.30 -16.96 -25.06
C GLU A 124 -5.22 -17.71 -24.28
N ILE A 125 -4.42 -18.55 -24.95
CA ILE A 125 -3.37 -19.34 -24.29
C ILE A 125 -2.00 -18.69 -24.51
N TYR A 126 -1.26 -18.56 -23.42
CA TYR A 126 0.07 -17.96 -23.39
C TYR A 126 1.11 -18.95 -22.87
N ILE A 127 2.31 -18.87 -23.42
CA ILE A 127 3.53 -19.38 -22.81
C ILE A 127 4.21 -18.24 -22.06
N HIS A 128 4.35 -18.41 -20.76
CA HIS A 128 5.04 -17.53 -19.83
C HIS A 128 6.49 -17.97 -19.69
N THR A 129 7.43 -17.05 -19.81
CA THR A 129 8.85 -17.25 -19.51
C THR A 129 9.09 -16.93 -18.03
N LEU A 130 9.62 -17.90 -17.29
CA LEU A 130 9.91 -17.78 -15.86
C LEU A 130 11.40 -17.54 -15.63
N GLY A 131 11.71 -16.80 -14.56
CA GLY A 131 13.09 -16.61 -14.13
C GLY A 131 13.73 -17.93 -13.71
N THR A 132 14.73 -18.41 -14.46
CA THR A 132 15.44 -19.66 -14.11
C THR A 132 16.69 -19.43 -13.26
N GLY A 133 17.15 -18.18 -13.20
CA GLY A 133 18.33 -17.79 -12.43
C GLY A 133 18.03 -17.63 -10.94
N ARG A 134 19.10 -17.55 -10.15
CA ARG A 134 19.02 -17.13 -8.76
C ARG A 134 18.52 -15.68 -8.71
N SER A 135 17.45 -15.43 -7.95
CA SER A 135 16.94 -14.07 -7.77
C SER A 135 17.94 -13.24 -6.97
N THR A 136 18.24 -12.02 -7.40
CA THR A 136 18.99 -11.05 -6.59
C THR A 136 18.19 -10.59 -5.37
N LEU A 137 16.91 -10.93 -5.31
CA LEU A 137 15.99 -10.68 -4.19
C LEU A 137 15.77 -11.94 -3.34
N GLU A 138 16.55 -12.99 -3.55
CA GLU A 138 16.55 -14.14 -2.65
C GLU A 138 17.12 -13.71 -1.29
N ASP A 139 16.53 -14.22 -0.21
CA ASP A 139 16.87 -13.84 1.18
C ASP A 139 16.72 -12.33 1.46
N PRO A 140 15.50 -11.76 1.30
CA PRO A 140 15.29 -10.36 1.62
C PRO A 140 15.50 -10.10 3.12
N PRO A 141 15.95 -8.88 3.52
CA PRO A 141 16.09 -8.53 4.91
C PRO A 141 14.80 -8.78 5.70
N SER A 142 14.93 -9.24 6.94
CA SER A 142 13.77 -9.51 7.78
C SER A 142 12.95 -8.24 8.00
N ILE A 143 11.63 -8.35 7.80
CA ILE A 143 10.69 -7.25 8.08
C ILE A 143 10.82 -6.79 9.53
N SER A 144 11.08 -7.71 10.47
CA SER A 144 11.18 -7.41 11.91
C SER A 144 12.42 -6.58 12.28
N GLU A 145 13.43 -6.56 11.41
CA GLU A 145 14.68 -5.82 11.59
C GLU A 145 14.64 -4.44 10.90
N GLY A 146 13.71 -4.25 9.96
CA GLY A 146 13.51 -3.01 9.24
C GLY A 146 12.74 -1.93 10.01
N CYS A 147 12.51 -0.80 9.33
CA CYS A 147 11.69 0.30 9.86
C CYS A 147 10.28 -0.19 10.19
N GLY A 148 9.85 0.00 11.43
CA GLY A 148 8.54 -0.47 11.89
C GLY A 148 8.47 -1.98 12.18
N GLY A 149 9.57 -2.72 12.05
CA GLY A 149 9.60 -4.18 12.29
C GLY A 149 9.35 -4.61 13.73
N ARG A 150 9.50 -3.68 14.68
CA ARG A 150 9.24 -3.91 16.11
C ARG A 150 7.81 -3.55 16.55
N VAL A 151 7.01 -2.99 15.64
CA VAL A 151 5.59 -2.67 15.90
C VAL A 151 4.80 -3.97 15.79
N THR A 152 4.01 -4.28 16.81
CA THR A 152 3.33 -5.58 16.94
C THR A 152 1.82 -5.51 16.71
N ASP A 153 1.27 -4.30 16.65
CA ASP A 153 -0.18 -4.05 16.66
C ASP A 153 -0.65 -3.34 15.39
N TYR A 154 -0.06 -3.69 14.23
CA TYR A 154 -0.54 -3.18 12.95
C TYR A 154 -1.99 -3.59 12.67
N ARG A 155 -2.75 -2.67 12.07
CA ARG A 155 -4.13 -2.90 11.61
C ARG A 155 -4.17 -3.67 10.28
N ILE A 156 -3.51 -4.83 10.25
CA ILE A 156 -3.34 -5.64 9.02
C ILE A 156 -4.69 -6.08 8.45
N ASN A 157 -5.60 -6.55 9.30
CA ASN A 157 -6.92 -7.01 8.86
C ASN A 157 -7.73 -5.86 8.26
N ASP A 158 -7.76 -4.71 8.93
CA ASP A 158 -8.50 -3.52 8.46
C ASP A 158 -7.91 -2.99 7.15
N PHE A 159 -6.58 -2.97 7.00
CA PHE A 159 -5.96 -2.62 5.72
C PHE A 159 -6.25 -3.67 4.64
N GLY A 160 -6.37 -4.94 5.03
CA GLY A 160 -6.81 -6.05 4.18
C GLY A 160 -8.20 -5.83 3.60
N GLU A 161 -9.17 -5.48 4.43
CA GLU A 161 -10.53 -5.11 3.98
C GLU A 161 -10.51 -3.84 3.13
N PHE A 162 -9.75 -2.82 3.54
CA PHE A 162 -9.54 -1.61 2.73
C PHE A 162 -9.03 -1.92 1.32
N MET A 163 -8.09 -2.86 1.17
CA MET A 163 -7.59 -3.28 -0.15
C MET A 163 -8.68 -3.98 -0.97
N LYS A 164 -9.53 -4.80 -0.34
CA LYS A 164 -10.64 -5.48 -1.02
C LYS A 164 -11.69 -4.47 -1.51
N ASP A 165 -12.04 -3.50 -0.68
CA ASP A 165 -13.03 -2.45 -0.98
C ASP A 165 -12.57 -1.46 -2.06
N ASN A 166 -11.27 -1.44 -2.36
CA ASN A 166 -10.66 -0.58 -3.37
C ASN A 166 -10.02 -1.38 -4.51
N LYS A 167 -10.49 -2.61 -4.74
CA LYS A 167 -10.05 -3.43 -5.88
C LYS A 167 -10.44 -2.75 -7.19
N LEU A 168 -9.48 -2.66 -8.11
CA LEU A 168 -9.73 -2.14 -9.46
C LEU A 168 -10.57 -3.13 -10.26
N VAL A 169 -11.48 -2.59 -11.06
CA VAL A 169 -12.29 -3.34 -12.03
C VAL A 169 -12.14 -2.71 -13.41
N PRO A 170 -12.11 -3.50 -14.50
CA PRO A 170 -12.13 -2.96 -15.84
C PRO A 170 -13.38 -2.11 -16.05
N PHE A 171 -13.20 -0.91 -16.61
CA PHE A 171 -14.30 0.00 -16.91
C PHE A 171 -14.22 0.40 -18.39
N ASN A 172 -15.30 0.16 -19.13
CA ASN A 172 -15.40 0.54 -20.53
C ASN A 172 -15.89 1.99 -20.59
N VAL A 173 -14.99 2.91 -20.95
CA VAL A 173 -15.30 4.35 -21.04
C VAL A 173 -16.30 4.57 -22.18
N GLY A 174 -17.50 5.05 -21.84
CA GLY A 174 -18.52 5.40 -22.81
C GLY A 174 -18.24 6.76 -23.48
N PRO A 175 -18.89 7.05 -24.62
CA PRO A 175 -18.71 8.33 -25.33
C PRO A 175 -19.09 9.57 -24.49
N ASN A 176 -19.91 9.41 -23.44
CA ASN A 176 -20.34 10.47 -22.53
C ASN A 176 -19.47 10.60 -21.25
N ASP A 177 -18.51 9.71 -21.01
CA ASP A 177 -17.67 9.68 -19.78
C ASP A 177 -16.44 10.62 -19.89
N ARG A 178 -16.64 11.84 -20.38
CA ARG A 178 -15.56 12.70 -20.93
C ARG A 178 -14.81 13.60 -19.94
N HIS A 179 -14.91 13.42 -18.63
CA HIS A 179 -14.32 14.40 -17.69
C HIS A 179 -13.26 13.86 -16.72
N GLU A 180 -13.17 12.55 -16.48
CA GLU A 180 -12.15 12.00 -15.57
C GLU A 180 -11.82 10.56 -15.91
N LEU A 181 -10.52 10.21 -15.93
CA LEU A 181 -10.10 8.83 -16.19
C LEU A 181 -10.48 7.94 -14.98
N PRO A 182 -10.96 6.69 -15.19
CA PRO A 182 -11.32 5.79 -14.09
C PRO A 182 -10.19 5.60 -13.05
N ILE A 183 -8.93 5.59 -13.51
CA ILE A 183 -7.76 5.49 -12.63
C ILE A 183 -7.55 6.74 -11.76
N GLU A 184 -7.86 7.93 -12.28
CA GLU A 184 -7.78 9.19 -11.53
C GLU A 184 -8.85 9.23 -10.45
N ARG A 185 -10.07 8.79 -10.78
CA ARG A 185 -11.16 8.64 -9.80
C ARG A 185 -10.80 7.65 -8.69
N ALA A 186 -10.18 6.52 -9.04
CA ALA A 186 -9.69 5.57 -8.05
C ALA A 186 -8.61 6.18 -7.14
N LEU A 187 -7.67 6.95 -7.70
CA LEU A 187 -6.64 7.65 -6.93
C LEU A 187 -7.24 8.72 -6.00
N LYS A 188 -8.21 9.52 -6.46
CA LYS A 188 -8.92 10.50 -5.62
C LYS A 188 -9.69 9.83 -4.49
N ARG A 189 -10.35 8.70 -4.77
CA ARG A 189 -11.00 7.88 -3.74
C ARG A 189 -9.99 7.43 -2.69
N LEU A 190 -8.87 6.83 -3.09
CA LEU A 190 -7.82 6.41 -2.16
C LEU A 190 -7.25 7.58 -1.35
N GLN A 191 -7.02 8.73 -2.00
CA GLN A 191 -6.56 9.94 -1.31
C GLN A 191 -7.55 10.36 -0.22
N ARG A 192 -8.84 10.40 -0.53
CA ARG A 192 -9.90 10.75 0.42
C ARG A 192 -9.96 9.74 1.56
N LEU A 193 -10.06 8.45 1.28
CA LEU A 193 -10.18 7.40 2.31
C LEU A 193 -8.94 7.29 3.21
N THR A 194 -7.79 7.81 2.76
CA THR A 194 -6.54 7.73 3.51
C THR A 194 -6.10 9.07 4.12
N GLN A 195 -6.96 10.09 4.15
CA GLN A 195 -6.68 11.36 4.82
C GLN A 195 -6.38 11.16 6.31
N TYR A 196 -7.16 10.31 6.96
CA TYR A 196 -6.90 9.85 8.32
C TYR A 196 -7.00 8.32 8.36
N TRP A 197 -5.84 7.65 8.37
CA TRP A 197 -5.75 6.19 8.38
C TRP A 197 -4.68 5.72 9.37
N PRO A 198 -5.01 5.55 10.66
CA PRO A 198 -4.05 5.11 11.66
C PRO A 198 -3.60 3.68 11.35
N MET A 199 -2.28 3.48 11.23
CA MET A 199 -1.66 2.22 10.79
C MET A 199 -1.61 1.14 11.89
N VAL A 200 -1.70 1.54 13.15
CA VAL A 200 -1.57 0.66 14.32
C VAL A 200 -2.77 0.85 15.24
N ILE A 201 -3.16 -0.23 15.91
CA ILE A 201 -4.31 -0.30 16.82
C ILE A 201 -4.14 0.72 17.95
N SER A 202 -2.90 0.93 18.41
CA SER A 202 -2.60 1.84 19.50
C SER A 202 -2.71 3.33 19.21
N HIS A 203 -2.76 3.72 17.95
CA HIS A 203 -2.82 5.12 17.55
C HIS A 203 -4.25 5.61 17.34
N THR A 204 -5.25 4.77 17.59
CA THR A 204 -6.64 5.11 17.37
C THR A 204 -7.54 4.54 18.45
N THR A 205 -8.53 5.31 18.86
CA THR A 205 -9.65 4.86 19.67
C THR A 205 -10.86 4.67 18.77
N ILE A 206 -11.19 5.63 17.89
CA ILE A 206 -12.43 5.60 17.09
C ILE A 206 -12.52 4.38 16.17
N PHE A 207 -11.40 3.91 15.60
CA PHE A 207 -11.41 2.73 14.75
C PHE A 207 -11.40 1.41 15.54
N ASN A 208 -10.99 1.43 16.82
CA ASN A 208 -11.14 0.27 17.71
C ASN A 208 -12.59 0.07 18.16
N MET A 209 -13.44 1.09 17.98
CA MET A 209 -14.89 1.06 18.19
C MET A 209 -15.67 1.19 16.88
N ALA A 210 -15.09 0.78 15.74
CA ALA A 210 -15.68 0.96 14.42
C ALA A 210 -17.14 0.47 14.34
N SER A 211 -17.45 -0.69 14.94
CA SER A 211 -18.82 -1.25 14.95
C SER A 211 -19.84 -0.39 15.69
N GLN A 212 -19.43 0.41 16.69
CA GLN A 212 -20.31 1.35 17.38
C GLN A 212 -20.39 2.70 16.67
N LEU A 213 -19.36 3.09 15.93
CA LEU A 213 -19.36 4.33 15.17
C LEU A 213 -19.88 4.17 13.74
N ASP A 214 -20.09 2.97 13.23
CA ASP A 214 -20.79 2.82 11.96
C ASP A 214 -22.26 3.25 12.09
N PRO A 215 -22.80 4.03 11.12
CA PRO A 215 -22.22 4.31 9.81
C PRO A 215 -21.39 5.61 9.71
N LEU A 216 -21.16 6.36 10.80
CA LEU A 216 -20.46 7.67 10.78
C LEU A 216 -19.09 7.59 10.11
N LEU A 217 -18.24 6.61 10.48
CA LEU A 217 -16.90 6.45 9.90
C LEU A 217 -16.97 6.15 8.40
N THR A 218 -17.98 5.40 7.96
CA THR A 218 -18.11 5.07 6.54
C THR A 218 -18.67 6.25 5.73
N LEU A 219 -19.71 6.91 6.24
CA LEU A 219 -20.44 7.97 5.53
C LEU A 219 -19.63 9.25 5.37
N VAL A 220 -18.90 9.68 6.39
CA VAL A 220 -18.09 10.93 6.37
C VAL A 220 -17.02 10.91 5.28
N THR A 221 -16.66 9.73 4.75
CA THR A 221 -15.70 9.61 3.66
C THR A 221 -16.32 9.64 2.26
N LYS A 222 -17.64 9.83 2.13
CA LYS A 222 -18.31 9.99 0.82
C LYS A 222 -18.01 11.35 0.20
N GLU A 223 -18.26 11.47 -1.11
CA GLU A 223 -18.10 12.75 -1.83
C GLU A 223 -19.24 13.72 -1.51
N THR A 224 -20.43 13.17 -1.31
CA THR A 224 -21.66 13.88 -1.02
C THR A 224 -22.47 13.07 -0.02
N LEU A 225 -23.28 13.75 0.79
CA LEU A 225 -24.16 13.15 1.78
C LEU A 225 -25.60 13.53 1.48
N THR A 226 -26.50 12.58 1.68
CA THR A 226 -27.95 12.80 1.65
C THR A 226 -28.45 13.29 3.02
N PRO A 227 -29.61 13.96 3.09
CA PRO A 227 -30.21 14.39 4.36
C PRO A 227 -30.41 13.23 5.35
N GLU A 228 -30.79 12.05 4.87
CA GLU A 228 -30.97 10.85 5.68
C GLU A 228 -29.64 10.35 6.27
N GLU A 229 -28.56 10.36 5.48
CA GLU A 229 -27.23 9.99 5.94
C GLU A 229 -26.70 10.95 7.01
N ILE A 230 -26.99 12.25 6.91
CA ILE A 230 -26.65 13.23 7.94
C ILE A 230 -27.35 12.87 9.26
N ILE A 231 -28.62 12.47 9.21
CA ILE A 231 -29.38 12.05 10.41
C ILE A 231 -28.73 10.81 11.04
N GLU A 232 -28.33 9.82 10.26
CA GLU A 232 -27.62 8.63 10.76
C GLU A 232 -26.28 9.00 11.41
N CYS A 233 -25.50 9.90 10.80
CA CYS A 233 -24.27 10.40 11.40
C CYS A 233 -24.52 11.10 12.76
N LYS A 234 -25.55 11.93 12.85
CA LYS A 234 -25.94 12.61 14.11
C LYS A 234 -26.35 11.63 15.20
N LYS A 235 -27.09 10.56 14.86
CA LYS A 235 -27.47 9.50 15.81
C LYS A 235 -26.24 8.86 16.46
N VAL A 236 -25.19 8.60 15.69
CA VAL A 236 -23.92 8.07 16.23
C VAL A 236 -23.24 9.05 17.18
N ILE A 237 -23.23 10.36 16.86
CA ILE A 237 -22.68 11.38 17.75
C ILE A 237 -23.46 11.41 19.09
N TYR A 238 -24.79 11.38 19.04
CA TYR A 238 -25.61 11.32 20.26
C TYR A 238 -25.44 10.03 21.04
N LEU A 239 -25.18 8.90 20.37
CA LEU A 239 -24.82 7.64 21.03
C LEU A 239 -23.53 7.80 21.85
N LEU A 240 -22.50 8.44 21.29
CA LEU A 240 -21.24 8.70 21.98
C LEU A 240 -21.42 9.60 23.21
N VAL A 241 -22.25 10.64 23.10
CA VAL A 241 -22.63 11.48 24.26
C VAL A 241 -23.30 10.64 25.34
N SER A 242 -24.21 9.73 24.97
CA SER A 242 -24.83 8.82 25.93
C SER A 242 -23.83 7.83 26.55
N MET A 243 -22.83 7.36 25.79
CA MET A 243 -21.80 6.46 26.32
C MET A 243 -20.92 7.16 27.35
N GLU A 244 -20.54 8.41 27.08
CA GLU A 244 -19.79 9.26 28.00
C GLU A 244 -20.57 9.54 29.28
N SER A 245 -21.85 9.94 29.17
CA SER A 245 -22.69 10.24 30.34
C SER A 245 -22.92 9.02 31.24
N LYS A 246 -22.99 7.82 30.64
CA LYS A 246 -23.08 6.53 31.36
C LYS A 246 -21.72 6.06 31.90
N GLY A 247 -20.63 6.74 31.54
CA GLY A 247 -19.28 6.33 31.91
C GLY A 247 -18.90 4.97 31.35
N THR A 248 -19.38 4.60 30.16
CA THR A 248 -19.02 3.35 29.49
C THR A 248 -17.50 3.31 29.26
N SER A 249 -16.86 2.15 29.43
CA SER A 249 -15.41 2.02 29.17
C SER A 249 -15.13 2.00 27.66
N LEU A 250 -14.11 2.75 27.22
CA LEU A 250 -13.62 2.73 25.85
C LEU A 250 -12.55 1.65 25.64
N PRO A 251 -12.42 1.07 24.44
CA PRO A 251 -11.34 0.15 24.10
C PRO A 251 -10.02 0.92 23.92
N VAL A 252 -9.39 1.28 25.03
CA VAL A 252 -8.13 2.04 25.03
C VAL A 252 -6.95 1.09 24.82
N PRO A 253 -6.03 1.41 23.90
CA PRO A 253 -4.84 0.59 23.68
C PRO A 253 -3.94 0.54 24.92
N THR A 254 -3.84 -0.62 25.54
CA THR A 254 -2.96 -0.89 26.68
C THR A 254 -1.54 -1.23 26.21
N ILE A 255 -0.83 -0.28 25.61
CA ILE A 255 0.60 -0.48 25.30
C ILE A 255 1.47 0.06 26.43
N GLY A 256 2.11 -0.86 27.15
CA GLY A 256 3.32 -0.60 27.95
C GLY A 256 3.17 0.24 29.22
N MET A 257 1.97 0.73 29.56
CA MET A 257 1.75 1.50 30.78
C MET A 257 1.71 0.59 32.01
N ARG A 258 2.86 0.46 32.68
CA ARG A 258 2.93 -0.03 34.07
C ARG A 258 2.43 1.10 34.98
N GLY A 259 1.13 1.11 35.31
CA GLY A 259 0.54 2.12 36.19
C GLY A 259 -0.99 2.17 36.10
N LYS A 260 -1.59 3.07 36.89
CA LYS A 260 -3.01 3.42 36.72
C LYS A 260 -3.15 4.10 35.35
N GLY A 261 -3.91 3.48 34.44
CA GLY A 261 -4.19 4.02 33.11
C GLY A 261 -4.85 5.40 33.15
N PRO A 262 -4.97 6.09 32.00
CA PRO A 262 -5.59 7.40 31.94
C PRO A 262 -7.00 7.36 32.53
N LYS A 263 -7.38 8.43 33.26
CA LYS A 263 -8.74 8.57 33.80
C LYS A 263 -9.75 8.48 32.67
N ARG A 264 -10.94 7.94 32.94
CA ARG A 264 -11.99 7.76 31.93
C ARG A 264 -12.32 9.05 31.15
N GLU A 265 -12.40 10.16 31.86
CA GLU A 265 -12.60 11.50 31.28
C GLU A 265 -11.53 11.85 30.23
N GLU A 266 -10.26 11.50 30.50
CA GLU A 266 -9.15 11.71 29.57
C GLU A 266 -9.24 10.79 28.34
N GLN A 267 -9.78 9.58 28.51
CA GLN A 267 -10.02 8.65 27.40
C GLN A 267 -11.10 9.20 26.46
N TYR A 268 -12.22 9.69 26.99
CA TYR A 268 -13.26 10.34 26.18
C TYR A 268 -12.76 11.62 25.54
N ARG A 269 -11.99 12.46 26.26
CA ARG A 269 -11.36 13.65 25.69
C ARG A 269 -10.47 13.30 24.49
N THR A 270 -9.68 12.24 24.59
CA THR A 270 -8.82 11.76 23.51
C THR A 270 -9.64 11.25 22.32
N MET A 271 -10.67 10.43 22.59
CA MET A 271 -11.58 9.92 21.55
C MET A 271 -12.30 11.05 20.81
N TRP A 272 -12.83 12.05 21.52
CA TRP A 272 -13.49 13.21 20.91
C TRP A 272 -12.54 14.06 20.07
N ASN A 273 -11.32 14.30 20.54
CA ASN A 273 -10.29 15.00 19.76
C ASN A 273 -9.97 14.23 18.47
N GLU A 274 -9.86 12.91 18.56
CA GLU A 274 -9.61 12.05 17.41
C GLU A 274 -10.76 12.10 16.40
N LEU A 275 -12.00 11.96 16.89
CA LEU A 275 -13.20 12.00 16.05
C LEU A 275 -13.38 13.38 15.39
N GLU A 276 -13.12 14.46 16.12
CA GLU A 276 -13.15 15.81 15.58
C GLU A 276 -12.12 15.97 14.46
N ASN A 277 -10.87 15.56 14.70
CA ASN A 277 -9.81 15.62 13.69
C ASN A 277 -10.21 14.80 12.46
N TYR A 278 -10.70 13.58 12.67
CA TYR A 278 -11.19 12.71 11.61
C TYR A 278 -12.25 13.40 10.75
N ILE A 279 -13.31 13.93 11.35
CA ILE A 279 -14.39 14.60 10.61
C ILE A 279 -13.86 15.84 9.89
N ARG A 280 -13.03 16.67 10.53
CA ARG A 280 -12.43 17.86 9.91
C ARG A 280 -11.63 17.53 8.65
N MET A 281 -10.88 16.44 8.65
CA MET A 281 -10.12 15.97 7.49
C MET A 281 -11.00 15.56 6.29
N HIS A 282 -12.28 15.32 6.53
CA HIS A 282 -13.26 14.92 5.54
C HIS A 282 -14.39 15.94 5.34
N CYS A 283 -14.30 17.15 5.93
CA CYS A 283 -15.27 18.22 5.74
C CYS A 283 -15.16 18.86 4.35
N VAL A 284 -15.70 18.18 3.34
CA VAL A 284 -15.59 18.60 1.93
C VAL A 284 -16.80 19.36 1.40
N THR A 285 -17.99 19.16 1.98
CA THR A 285 -19.24 19.82 1.56
C THR A 285 -19.96 20.51 2.73
N ALA A 286 -20.98 21.32 2.43
CA ALA A 286 -21.83 21.95 3.45
C ALA A 286 -22.49 20.90 4.36
N GLU A 287 -22.90 19.76 3.81
CA GLU A 287 -23.49 18.64 4.54
C GLU A 287 -22.53 18.01 5.55
N HIS A 288 -21.24 17.90 5.18
CA HIS A 288 -20.21 17.44 6.12
C HIS A 288 -19.98 18.46 7.25
N ASN A 289 -20.10 19.76 6.95
CA ASN A 289 -20.00 20.81 7.97
C ASN A 289 -21.15 20.71 8.99
N VAL A 290 -22.36 20.34 8.56
CA VAL A 290 -23.50 20.11 9.49
C VAL A 290 -23.20 18.99 10.50
N ILE A 291 -22.46 17.95 10.10
CA ILE A 291 -22.04 16.87 11.01
C ILE A 291 -20.99 17.39 11.99
N LEU A 292 -20.01 18.15 11.50
CA LEU A 292 -18.98 18.77 12.34
C LEU A 292 -19.59 19.72 13.37
N ASP A 293 -20.53 20.58 12.96
CA ASP A 293 -21.21 21.51 13.85
C ASP A 293 -21.97 20.77 14.96
N CYS A 294 -22.67 19.67 14.61
CA CYS A 294 -23.32 18.81 15.60
C CYS A 294 -22.34 18.23 16.61
N LEU A 295 -21.16 17.78 16.16
CA LEU A 295 -20.11 17.27 17.06
C LEU A 295 -19.61 18.36 18.00
N LEU A 296 -19.33 19.56 17.49
CA LEU A 296 -18.84 20.69 18.27
C LEU A 296 -19.87 21.18 19.29
N GLU A 297 -21.16 21.18 18.93
CA GLU A 297 -22.25 21.49 19.85
C GLU A 297 -22.35 20.49 21.00
N CYS A 298 -22.25 19.19 20.71
CA CYS A 298 -22.25 18.14 21.73
C CYS A 298 -21.03 18.19 22.66
N ARG A 299 -19.90 18.74 22.18
CA ARG A 299 -18.65 18.85 22.94
C ARG A 299 -18.59 20.07 23.85
N LYS A 300 -19.34 21.13 23.55
CA LYS A 300 -19.37 22.31 24.43
C LYS A 300 -19.80 21.84 25.83
N PRO A 301 -19.02 22.13 26.89
CA PRO A 301 -19.50 21.88 28.23
C PRO A 301 -20.85 22.59 28.37
N ALA A 302 -21.82 21.92 28.98
CA ALA A 302 -23.09 22.53 29.34
C ALA A 302 -22.87 23.59 30.43
N ASP A 303 -22.22 24.70 30.09
CA ASP A 303 -22.10 25.88 30.93
C ASP A 303 -23.46 26.58 30.92
N GLY A 304 -24.33 26.11 31.82
CA GLY A 304 -25.69 26.63 31.94
C GLY A 304 -26.40 26.32 33.25
N ASP A 305 -25.76 25.70 34.24
CA ASP A 305 -26.40 25.48 35.54
C ASP A 305 -25.43 25.63 36.72
N ALA A 306 -24.89 26.84 36.87
CA ALA A 306 -24.26 27.31 38.11
C ALA A 306 -24.20 28.86 38.09
N GLY A 307 -25.25 29.52 38.58
CA GLY A 307 -25.30 30.98 38.57
C GLY A 307 -26.38 31.62 39.43
N GLY A 308 -26.78 31.01 40.54
CA GLY A 308 -27.56 31.69 41.55
C GLY A 308 -26.67 32.62 42.38
N ASN A 309 -26.73 33.94 42.16
CA ASN A 309 -26.98 34.92 43.23
C ASN A 309 -27.03 36.37 42.73
N ASN A 310 -28.24 36.92 42.74
CA ASN A 310 -28.63 38.14 43.46
C ASN A 310 -27.55 39.24 43.67
N SER A 311 -27.66 40.34 42.91
CA SER A 311 -27.39 41.68 43.45
C SER A 311 -28.16 42.74 42.66
N LYS A 312 -29.12 43.36 43.35
CA LYS A 312 -29.86 44.55 42.95
C LYS A 312 -28.98 45.80 43.06
N GLY A 313 -29.11 46.68 42.06
CA GLY A 313 -29.29 48.13 42.29
C GLY A 313 -28.10 49.05 42.01
N GLY A 314 -28.32 50.04 41.12
CA GLY A 314 -27.78 51.39 41.34
C GLY A 314 -27.10 52.13 40.18
N VAL A 315 -27.91 52.79 39.32
CA VAL A 315 -27.74 54.16 38.76
C VAL A 315 -26.52 54.54 37.88
N VAL A 316 -26.82 54.68 36.58
CA VAL A 316 -26.56 55.78 35.61
C VAL A 316 -25.39 56.75 35.81
N GLY A 317 -24.55 56.90 34.77
CA GLY A 317 -23.71 58.08 34.55
C GLY A 317 -22.91 58.05 33.23
N ILE A 318 -23.39 58.77 32.20
CA ILE A 318 -22.75 58.98 30.89
C ILE A 318 -21.59 60.00 31.01
N LYS A 319 -20.43 59.75 30.36
CA LYS A 319 -19.66 60.70 29.49
C LYS A 319 -18.26 60.16 29.09
N LYS A 320 -17.96 60.20 27.78
CA LYS A 320 -16.62 60.25 27.13
C LYS A 320 -16.26 61.74 26.86
N PRO A 321 -15.09 62.09 26.28
CA PRO A 321 -13.67 61.82 26.60
C PRO A 321 -12.93 63.18 26.82
N PRO A 322 -11.57 63.28 26.90
CA PRO A 322 -10.80 63.60 25.69
C PRO A 322 -9.31 63.13 25.68
N GLU A 323 -8.62 63.63 24.64
CA GLU A 323 -7.37 63.29 23.96
C GLU A 323 -5.99 63.44 24.66
N LYS A 324 -5.04 62.67 24.10
CA LYS A 324 -3.61 62.94 23.78
C LYS A 324 -2.64 63.46 24.86
N ALA A 325 -1.52 62.72 25.04
CA ALA A 325 -0.16 63.22 24.77
C ALA A 325 0.97 62.19 25.08
N LEU A 326 1.84 61.99 24.07
CA LEU A 326 3.31 61.94 24.09
C LEU A 326 4.08 60.94 24.98
N SER A 327 4.90 60.07 24.36
CA SER A 327 6.37 60.26 24.34
C SER A 327 7.09 59.19 23.51
N VAL A 328 8.04 59.67 22.71
CA VAL A 328 9.00 58.92 21.90
C VAL A 328 10.17 58.50 22.81
N LYS A 329 10.64 57.26 22.68
CA LYS A 329 12.06 56.91 22.92
C LYS A 329 12.46 55.71 22.07
N ASP A 330 13.53 55.93 21.33
CA ASP A 330 14.24 55.01 20.44
C ASP A 330 14.72 53.74 21.15
N GLU A 331 14.76 52.61 20.42
CA GLU A 331 15.97 51.77 20.38
C GLU A 331 15.93 50.73 19.24
N LYS A 332 17.12 50.51 18.67
CA LYS A 332 17.48 49.71 17.50
C LYS A 332 17.06 48.23 17.59
N GLY A 333 16.57 47.69 16.48
CA GLY A 333 16.50 46.25 16.21
C GLY A 333 17.03 45.94 14.81
N GLU A 334 18.35 45.88 14.66
CA GLU A 334 19.03 45.18 13.57
C GLU A 334 19.14 43.68 13.92
N GLY A 335 19.01 42.79 12.94
CA GLY A 335 19.29 41.35 13.10
C GLY A 335 18.41 40.47 12.20
N LYS A 336 18.70 40.41 10.90
CA LYS A 336 19.48 39.31 10.27
C LYS A 336 18.86 37.93 10.52
N TRP A 337 18.10 37.48 9.53
CA TRP A 337 17.79 36.07 9.30
C TRP A 337 19.09 35.29 9.22
N SER A 338 19.32 34.38 10.16
CA SER A 338 20.33 33.33 10.03
C SER A 338 19.65 32.02 9.67
N GLU A 339 19.79 31.69 8.40
CA GLU A 339 19.94 30.35 7.87
C GLU A 339 20.71 29.46 8.89
N VAL A 340 20.06 28.42 9.40
CA VAL A 340 20.75 27.32 10.10
C VAL A 340 20.51 26.07 9.28
N ASP A 341 21.47 25.87 8.39
CA ASP A 341 21.82 24.60 7.78
C ASP A 341 22.02 23.54 8.88
N LEU A 342 21.25 22.45 8.81
CA LEU A 342 21.49 21.25 9.61
C LEU A 342 21.72 20.07 8.68
N GLY A 343 22.96 20.02 8.20
CA GLY A 343 23.53 18.96 7.40
C GLY A 343 23.36 17.58 8.02
N TRP A 344 22.90 16.66 7.17
CA TRP A 344 22.97 15.22 7.37
C TRP A 344 24.43 14.79 7.39
N ARG A 345 24.98 14.41 8.55
CA ARG A 345 26.26 13.70 8.60
C ARG A 345 26.05 12.23 8.23
N GLU A 346 26.49 11.88 7.03
CA GLU A 346 26.76 10.52 6.60
C GLU A 346 27.88 9.90 7.46
N GLY A 347 27.65 8.69 7.96
CA GLY A 347 28.70 7.83 8.48
C GLY A 347 29.38 7.11 7.32
N LYS A 348 30.63 7.49 7.01
CA LYS A 348 31.50 6.78 6.07
C LYS A 348 31.89 5.41 6.63
N PHE A 349 31.73 4.37 5.82
CA PHE A 349 32.43 3.09 5.98
C PHE A 349 33.87 3.24 5.47
N GLY A 350 34.84 2.72 6.21
CA GLY A 350 36.22 2.56 5.74
C GLY A 350 37.25 2.23 6.82
N GLU A 351 37.71 0.98 6.78
CA GLU A 351 39.04 0.45 7.18
C GLU A 351 39.40 0.13 8.64
N ALA A 352 40.35 -0.80 8.73
CA ALA A 352 40.49 -1.87 9.71
C ALA A 352 41.62 -1.67 10.74
N GLU A 353 41.71 -2.66 11.65
CA GLU A 353 42.83 -3.04 12.53
C GLU A 353 43.15 -2.19 13.77
N LYS A 354 42.95 -2.73 14.99
CA LYS A 354 43.86 -3.63 15.75
C LYS A 354 43.34 -3.85 17.18
N ALA A 355 43.65 -5.02 17.73
CA ALA A 355 43.27 -5.49 19.05
C ALA A 355 44.04 -4.79 20.19
N ASP A 356 43.40 -4.62 21.35
CA ASP A 356 44.02 -4.87 22.65
C ASP A 356 42.96 -5.20 23.73
N GLU A 357 43.35 -6.08 24.65
CA GLU A 357 42.57 -6.68 25.74
C GLU A 357 42.17 -5.68 26.84
N GLY A 358 41.10 -5.99 27.57
CA GLY A 358 40.99 -5.56 28.97
C GLY A 358 39.62 -5.07 29.43
N THR A 359 38.98 -5.92 30.21
CA THR A 359 37.94 -5.62 31.22
C THR A 359 36.50 -5.39 30.77
N SER A 360 35.73 -6.44 31.06
CA SER A 360 34.29 -6.63 30.94
C SER A 360 33.49 -5.63 31.79
N LYS A 361 32.64 -4.83 31.14
CA LYS A 361 31.42 -4.26 31.73
C LYS A 361 30.27 -4.39 30.72
N PRO A 362 29.11 -4.97 31.08
CA PRO A 362 27.98 -5.07 30.17
C PRO A 362 27.42 -3.66 29.88
N PRO A 363 27.14 -3.31 28.61
CA PRO A 363 26.62 -2.00 28.28
C PRO A 363 25.17 -1.88 28.78
N LEU A 364 24.95 -0.85 29.60
CA LEU A 364 23.64 -0.36 30.02
C LEU A 364 22.71 -0.25 28.81
N ALA A 365 21.54 -0.89 28.91
CA ALA A 365 20.49 -0.85 27.91
C ALA A 365 20.19 0.60 27.51
N LYS A 366 20.63 0.99 26.30
CA LYS A 366 20.22 2.25 25.68
C LYS A 366 18.71 2.20 25.55
N LYS A 367 18.01 3.02 26.34
CA LYS A 367 16.58 3.28 26.18
C LYS A 367 16.32 3.54 24.70
N ALA A 368 15.38 2.78 24.13
CA ALA A 368 14.86 3.02 22.80
C ALA A 368 14.47 4.49 22.72
N ARG A 369 15.12 5.24 21.82
CA ARG A 369 14.73 6.60 21.50
C ARG A 369 13.41 6.46 20.75
N THR A 370 12.30 6.52 21.48
CA THR A 370 10.99 6.75 20.89
C THR A 370 11.11 8.03 20.08
N SER A 371 11.05 7.90 18.75
CA SER A 371 10.85 9.03 17.88
C SER A 371 9.52 9.64 18.31
N SER A 372 9.58 10.68 19.13
CA SER A 372 8.44 11.55 19.39
C SER A 372 8.17 12.24 18.06
N LEU A 373 7.34 11.60 17.23
CA LEU A 373 6.70 12.27 16.11
C LEU A 373 5.82 13.33 16.76
N ASN A 374 6.25 14.59 16.61
CA ASN A 374 5.50 15.75 17.07
C ASN A 374 4.04 15.63 16.60
N GLY A 375 3.10 15.91 17.50
CA GLY A 375 1.65 15.83 17.25
C GLY A 375 1.15 16.74 16.11
N ASP A 376 2.01 17.59 15.56
CA ASP A 376 1.68 18.56 14.50
C ASP A 376 1.74 17.99 13.06
N MET A 377 2.11 16.71 12.86
CA MET A 377 2.09 16.08 11.51
C MET A 377 0.86 15.22 11.19
N LEU A 378 -0.01 14.94 12.15
CA LEU A 378 -1.21 14.11 11.94
C LEU A 378 -2.38 14.94 11.39
N GLY A 379 -2.26 15.47 10.17
CA GLY A 379 -3.41 16.16 9.57
C GLY A 379 -3.22 16.90 8.25
N SER A 380 -2.09 16.86 7.56
CA SER A 380 -1.93 17.60 6.29
C SER A 380 -1.66 16.74 5.06
N VAL A 381 -1.34 15.45 5.23
CA VAL A 381 -0.91 14.58 4.14
C VAL A 381 -1.52 13.18 4.28
N SER A 382 -2.27 12.74 3.28
CA SER A 382 -2.87 11.40 3.26
C SER A 382 -1.82 10.28 3.17
N LEU A 383 -2.15 9.06 3.60
CA LEU A 383 -1.25 7.91 3.52
C LEU A 383 -0.80 7.65 2.07
N LEU A 384 -1.71 7.82 1.09
CA LEU A 384 -1.36 7.72 -0.32
C LEU A 384 -0.30 8.75 -0.73
N GLN A 385 -0.42 9.99 -0.25
CA GLN A 385 0.53 11.04 -0.58
C GLN A 385 1.88 10.83 0.11
N LEU A 386 1.88 10.37 1.36
CA LEU A 386 3.10 9.96 2.07
C LEU A 386 3.82 8.85 1.30
N TRP A 387 3.08 7.84 0.83
CA TRP A 387 3.62 6.75 0.03
C TRP A 387 4.20 7.26 -1.30
N LYS A 388 3.45 8.07 -2.06
CA LYS A 388 3.91 8.67 -3.32
C LYS A 388 5.20 9.48 -3.14
N ASN A 389 5.26 10.31 -2.10
CA ASN A 389 6.43 11.13 -1.79
C ASN A 389 7.64 10.26 -1.47
N LYS A 390 7.46 9.20 -0.67
CA LYS A 390 8.53 8.25 -0.34
C LYS A 390 9.06 7.55 -1.61
N VAL A 391 8.19 6.99 -2.43
CA VAL A 391 8.56 6.32 -3.68
C VAL A 391 9.29 7.29 -4.61
N SER A 392 8.78 8.52 -4.77
CA SER A 392 9.43 9.54 -5.58
C SER A 392 10.83 9.89 -5.08
N THR A 393 11.00 10.02 -3.77
CA THR A 393 12.29 10.33 -3.14
C THR A 393 13.28 9.19 -3.30
N GLU A 394 12.85 7.93 -3.11
CA GLU A 394 13.71 6.76 -3.31
C GLU A 394 14.11 6.59 -4.78
N ASN A 395 13.18 6.81 -5.71
CA ASN A 395 13.47 6.77 -7.14
C ASN A 395 14.46 7.86 -7.55
N ALA A 396 14.30 9.09 -7.04
CA ALA A 396 15.22 10.19 -7.31
C ALA A 396 16.64 9.92 -6.75
N ARG A 397 16.77 9.14 -5.67
CA ARG A 397 18.08 8.71 -5.15
C ARG A 397 18.75 7.63 -5.99
N ARG A 398 17.96 6.76 -6.65
CA ARG A 398 18.46 5.61 -7.43
C ARG A 398 18.69 5.92 -8.90
N HIS A 399 18.06 6.98 -9.42
CA HIS A 399 18.15 7.37 -10.81
C HIS A 399 18.57 8.82 -10.93
N VAL A 400 19.60 9.09 -11.73
CA VAL A 400 19.91 10.46 -12.19
C VAL A 400 18.70 10.98 -12.94
N GLU A 401 18.25 12.18 -12.57
CA GLU A 401 17.08 12.80 -13.19
C GLU A 401 17.29 12.91 -14.71
N PHE A 402 16.25 12.55 -15.46
CA PHE A 402 16.31 12.52 -16.92
C PHE A 402 16.59 13.92 -17.47
N ALA A 403 17.74 14.12 -18.12
CA ALA A 403 18.18 15.44 -18.61
C ALA A 403 17.15 16.12 -19.52
N GLY A 404 16.34 15.34 -20.23
CA GLY A 404 15.28 15.88 -21.07
C GLY A 404 14.02 16.37 -20.33
N ARG A 405 13.85 16.07 -19.04
CA ARG A 405 12.82 16.70 -18.18
C ARG A 405 13.32 18.00 -17.57
N LEU A 406 14.63 18.10 -17.31
CA LEU A 406 15.28 19.34 -16.87
C LEU A 406 15.30 20.42 -17.96
N SER A 407 15.23 20.03 -19.24
CA SER A 407 15.45 20.91 -20.39
C SER A 407 14.27 20.96 -21.39
N GLY A 408 13.11 20.40 -21.04
CA GLY A 408 12.08 20.01 -22.00
C GLY A 408 10.97 21.04 -22.26
N ASP A 409 11.20 22.02 -23.13
CA ASP A 409 10.14 22.83 -23.77
C ASP A 409 9.46 22.08 -24.95
N GLY A 410 9.16 20.80 -24.75
CA GLY A 410 8.34 20.02 -25.70
C GLY A 410 8.96 19.70 -27.06
N LYS A 411 10.27 19.89 -27.26
CA LYS A 411 10.96 19.48 -28.51
C LYS A 411 12.19 18.62 -28.20
N ILE A 412 12.13 17.36 -28.66
CA ILE A 412 13.15 16.30 -28.68
C ILE A 412 14.38 16.60 -27.81
N ALA A 413 14.37 16.11 -26.57
CA ALA A 413 15.49 16.25 -25.66
C ALA A 413 16.42 15.01 -25.72
N LYS A 414 17.73 15.24 -25.68
CA LYS A 414 18.75 14.18 -25.58
C LYS A 414 18.55 13.39 -24.28
N LEU A 415 18.49 12.07 -24.40
CA LEU A 415 18.06 11.17 -23.31
C LEU A 415 19.06 11.14 -22.13
N TYR A 416 20.35 11.31 -22.41
CA TYR A 416 21.43 11.37 -21.41
C TYR A 416 22.50 12.37 -21.89
N PRO A 417 23.12 13.16 -21.00
CA PRO A 417 24.41 13.77 -21.30
C PRO A 417 25.44 12.62 -21.34
N ASN A 418 26.25 12.60 -22.40
CA ASN A 418 27.20 11.52 -22.71
C ASN A 418 27.87 10.89 -21.48
#